data_AF-A0A3B8MTE4-F1
#
_entry.id   AF-A0A3B8MTE4-F1
#
_cell.length_a   1.000
_cell.length_b   1.000
_cell.length_c   1.000
_cell.angle_alpha   90.00
_cell.angle_beta   90.00
_cell.angle_gamma   90.00
#
_symmetry.space_group_name_H-M   'P 1'
#
loop_
_entity.id
_entity.type
_entity.pdbx_description
1 polymer ?
#
loop_
_entity_poly.entity_id
_entity_poly.type
_entity_poly.pdbx_seq_one_letter_code
_entity_poly.pdbx_strand_id
1 'polypeptide(L)'
;MHKINIKDVIKGSIAWDLDIQKGDKLITLNGKEIIDIIDYRYEVSNEFIQLEIEKATGERYIFEVEKDYDEDLGLVFEEEIIDKPKHCRNKCIFCFIDQLPKGVRKSLLFKDDDYRFSFLQGNFITMTNMSEEEIARVIKYKLSPLYVSIHATDDDVRVKMINNPNAKGIMDKLKKLCKNGIEVHGQIVLCPEINDGKILDKTIKDLSSLYPGVKSIAVVPVGLTDHRERLYKLRTFTKEEAKNVVEQVSSWQKKLKKELGSSFVFLSDEFYVMAGVTIPSYYYYEGFPQIENGVGLMALFKHQFEKSLKRLKANKGKNINTTPYLIVTGIAAYNFMEEVAKELRKTGFNVKVEKIHNEFFGHNITVAGLV
;
A
#
# COMPACT_ATOMS: atom_id res chain seq x y z
N MET A 1 -0.57 -29.94 16.74
CA MET A 1 0.82 -29.55 16.47
C MET A 1 0.96 -29.15 15.02
N HIS A 2 0.90 -27.85 14.79
CA HIS A 2 1.31 -27.24 13.53
C HIS A 2 2.82 -27.42 13.40
N LYS A 3 3.30 -27.96 12.28
CA LYS A 3 4.75 -28.15 12.01
C LYS A 3 5.11 -27.30 10.81
N ILE A 4 6.13 -26.47 10.94
CA ILE A 4 6.54 -25.53 9.89
C ILE A 4 7.77 -26.09 9.20
N ASN A 5 7.69 -26.32 7.89
CA ASN A 5 8.83 -26.82 7.12
C ASN A 5 9.89 -25.74 6.92
N ILE A 6 11.15 -26.10 7.16
CA ILE A 6 12.31 -25.25 6.88
C ILE A 6 12.78 -25.57 5.46
N LYS A 7 12.67 -24.57 4.58
CA LYS A 7 13.04 -24.67 3.16
C LYS A 7 14.54 -24.53 2.95
N ASP A 8 15.17 -23.65 3.72
CA ASP A 8 16.61 -23.41 3.67
C ASP A 8 17.11 -22.77 4.98
N VAL A 9 18.43 -22.70 5.14
CA VAL A 9 19.08 -22.02 6.27
C VAL A 9 20.19 -21.11 5.76
N ILE A 10 20.22 -19.88 6.26
CA ILE A 10 21.24 -18.90 5.86
C ILE A 10 22.61 -19.37 6.35
N LYS A 11 23.60 -19.45 5.46
CA LYS A 11 24.95 -19.88 5.81
C LYS A 11 25.60 -18.91 6.81
N GLY A 12 26.13 -19.46 7.91
CA GLY A 12 26.75 -18.67 8.98
C GLY A 12 25.75 -17.97 9.90
N SER A 13 24.49 -18.40 9.90
CA SER A 13 23.49 -17.98 10.88
C SER A 13 23.48 -18.90 12.11
N ILE A 14 22.76 -18.52 13.16
CA ILE A 14 22.58 -19.34 14.36
C ILE A 14 22.02 -20.73 13.98
N ALA A 15 21.00 -20.80 13.12
CA ALA A 15 20.42 -22.07 12.72
C ALA A 15 21.42 -22.96 11.97
N TRP A 16 22.36 -22.36 11.22
CA TRP A 16 23.44 -23.09 10.57
C TRP A 16 24.40 -23.71 11.59
N ASP A 17 24.77 -22.96 12.63
CA ASP A 17 25.67 -23.43 13.68
C ASP A 17 25.03 -24.51 14.58
N LEU A 18 23.70 -24.50 14.69
CA LEU A 18 22.90 -25.55 15.34
C LEU A 18 22.67 -26.79 14.45
N ASP A 19 23.31 -26.87 13.28
CA ASP A 19 23.16 -27.94 12.29
C ASP A 19 21.69 -28.17 11.89
N ILE A 20 20.89 -27.10 11.83
CA ILE A 20 19.54 -27.13 11.27
C ILE A 20 19.64 -27.14 9.76
N GLN A 21 18.89 -28.03 9.12
CA GLN A 21 19.01 -28.28 7.70
C GLN A 21 17.67 -28.16 6.98
N LYS A 22 17.74 -28.00 5.66
CA LYS A 22 16.56 -28.09 4.79
C LYS A 22 15.81 -29.40 5.02
N GLY A 23 14.50 -29.30 5.23
CA GLY A 23 13.62 -30.45 5.50
C GLY A 23 13.36 -30.70 6.98
N ASP A 24 14.12 -30.06 7.87
CA ASP A 24 13.79 -29.99 9.29
C ASP A 24 12.49 -29.20 9.49
N LYS A 25 11.84 -29.39 10.64
CA LYS A 25 10.57 -28.75 10.98
C LYS A 25 10.65 -28.02 12.30
N LEU A 26 10.22 -26.75 12.30
CA LEU A 26 9.97 -26.00 13.51
C LEU A 26 8.66 -26.46 14.15
N ILE A 27 8.73 -26.84 15.43
CA ILE A 27 7.61 -27.37 16.21
C ILE A 27 7.09 -26.30 17.17
N THR A 28 7.96 -25.79 18.04
CA THR A 28 7.65 -24.70 18.96
C THR A 28 8.82 -23.74 19.08
N LEU A 29 8.52 -22.49 19.43
CA LEU A 29 9.50 -21.49 19.82
C LEU A 29 9.04 -20.88 21.15
N ASN A 30 9.92 -20.89 22.15
CA ASN A 30 9.63 -20.52 23.54
C ASN A 30 8.44 -21.29 24.13
N GLY A 31 8.32 -22.58 23.77
CA GLY A 31 7.20 -23.45 24.20
C GLY A 31 5.84 -23.08 23.59
N LYS A 32 5.79 -22.19 22.60
CA LYS A 32 4.56 -21.80 21.89
C LYS A 32 4.53 -22.35 20.48
N GLU A 33 3.35 -22.76 20.04
CA GLU A 33 3.09 -23.07 18.63
C GLU A 33 3.10 -21.78 17.81
N ILE A 34 3.83 -21.79 16.70
CA ILE A 34 3.92 -20.66 15.77
C ILE A 34 2.86 -20.83 14.69
N ILE A 35 1.94 -19.86 14.58
CA ILE A 35 0.83 -19.92 13.61
C ILE A 35 1.22 -19.25 12.30
N ASP A 36 1.93 -18.13 12.38
CA ASP A 36 2.34 -17.33 11.23
C ASP A 36 3.67 -16.61 11.49
N ILE A 37 4.14 -15.89 10.49
CA ILE A 37 5.38 -15.11 10.57
C ILE A 37 5.39 -14.05 11.67
N ILE A 38 4.22 -13.58 12.12
CA ILE A 38 4.14 -12.57 13.19
C ILE A 38 4.48 -13.23 14.53
N ASP A 39 3.91 -14.40 14.79
CA ASP A 39 4.26 -15.17 15.98
C ASP A 39 5.76 -15.51 15.97
N TYR A 40 6.31 -15.94 14.82
CA TYR A 40 7.74 -16.21 14.69
C TYR A 40 8.59 -14.99 15.03
N ARG A 41 8.36 -13.85 14.37
CA ARG A 41 9.15 -12.63 14.59
C ARG A 41 9.04 -12.12 16.01
N TYR A 42 7.86 -12.25 16.63
CA TYR A 42 7.66 -11.86 18.01
C TYR A 42 8.49 -12.73 18.96
N GLU A 43 8.42 -14.05 18.82
CA GLU A 43 9.13 -14.96 19.72
C GLU A 43 10.64 -15.00 19.48
N VAL A 44 11.11 -14.78 18.23
CA VAL A 44 12.54 -14.65 17.91
C VAL A 44 13.12 -13.37 18.47
N SER A 45 12.34 -12.32 18.74
CA SER A 45 12.89 -11.08 19.29
C SER A 45 13.46 -11.19 20.72
N ASN A 46 13.26 -12.30 21.43
CA ASN A 46 13.86 -12.49 22.76
C ASN A 46 15.38 -12.78 22.67
N GLU A 47 16.13 -12.37 23.70
CA GLU A 47 17.58 -12.67 23.82
C GLU A 47 17.83 -14.15 24.10
N PHE A 48 16.99 -14.76 24.94
CA PHE A 48 17.01 -16.19 25.23
C PHE A 48 15.81 -16.85 24.59
N ILE A 49 16.07 -17.78 23.67
CA ILE A 49 15.03 -18.52 22.96
C ILE A 49 15.22 -20.02 23.07
N GLN A 50 14.11 -20.73 23.16
CA GLN A 50 14.07 -22.19 23.14
C GLN A 50 13.39 -22.67 21.85
N LEU A 51 14.14 -23.35 20.99
CA LEU A 51 13.71 -23.80 19.68
C LEU A 51 13.52 -25.33 19.68
N GLU A 52 12.30 -25.81 19.48
CA GLU A 52 12.04 -27.24 19.29
C GLU A 52 12.00 -27.56 17.79
N ILE A 53 12.99 -28.33 17.32
CA ILE A 53 13.11 -28.78 15.92
C ILE A 53 12.91 -30.29 15.84
N GLU A 54 12.08 -30.73 14.89
CA GLU A 54 12.02 -32.11 14.45
C GLU A 54 12.89 -32.27 13.20
N LYS A 55 13.97 -33.06 13.31
CA LYS A 55 14.85 -33.38 12.18
C LYS A 55 14.11 -34.17 11.11
N ALA A 56 14.62 -34.16 9.89
CA ALA A 56 14.10 -34.99 8.80
C ALA A 56 14.04 -36.50 9.15
N THR A 57 14.87 -36.96 10.09
CA THR A 57 14.88 -38.33 10.63
C THR A 57 13.70 -38.63 11.57
N GLY A 58 12.99 -37.59 12.05
CA GLY A 58 11.91 -37.69 13.03
C GLY A 58 12.34 -37.46 14.49
N GLU A 59 13.64 -37.34 14.74
CA GLU A 59 14.18 -37.01 16.06
C GLU A 59 13.89 -35.56 16.43
N ARG A 60 13.60 -35.31 17.71
CA ARG A 60 13.33 -33.95 18.22
C ARG A 60 14.46 -33.46 19.09
N TYR A 61 14.85 -32.22 18.84
CA TYR A 61 15.88 -31.52 19.56
C TYR A 61 15.31 -30.22 20.09
N ILE A 62 15.67 -29.89 21.33
CA ILE A 62 15.40 -28.60 21.93
C ILE A 62 16.74 -27.88 22.03
N PHE A 63 16.85 -26.76 21.34
CA PHE A 63 18.01 -25.89 21.38
C PHE A 63 17.71 -24.69 22.25
N GLU A 64 18.65 -24.33 23.11
CA GLU A 64 18.63 -23.09 23.87
C GLU A 64 19.66 -22.16 23.25
N VAL A 65 19.21 -20.98 22.82
CA VAL A 65 20.02 -19.99 22.11
C VAL A 65 19.99 -18.69 22.89
N GLU A 66 21.17 -18.16 23.15
CA GLU A 66 21.39 -16.78 23.61
C GLU A 66 21.88 -15.97 22.40
N LYS A 67 21.21 -14.85 22.11
CA LYS A 67 21.48 -14.01 20.95
C LYS A 67 21.15 -12.56 21.25
N ASP A 68 21.58 -11.64 20.39
CA ASP A 68 21.14 -10.25 20.46
C ASP A 68 19.64 -10.14 20.11
N TYR A 69 18.94 -9.16 20.70
CA TYR A 69 17.49 -8.98 20.57
C TYR A 69 17.02 -8.91 19.09
N ASP A 70 17.82 -8.31 18.21
CA ASP A 70 17.53 -8.10 16.79
C ASP A 70 18.20 -9.13 15.86
N GLU A 71 18.95 -10.09 16.40
CA GLU A 71 19.56 -11.16 15.61
C GLU A 71 18.51 -12.21 15.21
N ASP A 72 18.44 -12.54 13.91
CA ASP A 72 17.56 -13.60 13.38
C ASP A 72 18.26 -14.96 13.46
N LEU A 73 17.49 -16.03 13.60
CA LEU A 73 17.99 -17.40 13.55
C LEU A 73 18.52 -17.79 12.17
N GLY A 74 18.05 -17.14 11.11
CA GLY A 74 18.43 -17.45 9.72
C GLY A 74 17.66 -18.62 9.11
N LEU A 75 16.48 -18.93 9.65
CA LEU A 75 15.56 -19.92 9.09
C LEU A 75 14.81 -19.34 7.88
N VAL A 76 14.81 -20.07 6.77
CA VAL A 76 14.03 -19.74 5.58
C VAL A 76 12.86 -20.70 5.47
N PHE A 77 11.64 -20.18 5.53
CA PHE A 77 10.42 -20.95 5.44
C PHE A 77 9.95 -21.17 4.00
N GLU A 78 9.11 -22.19 3.80
CA GLU A 78 8.56 -22.51 2.48
C GLU A 78 7.61 -21.42 1.96
N GLU A 79 6.73 -20.93 2.85
CA GLU A 79 5.85 -19.79 2.63
C GLU A 79 6.41 -18.58 3.41
N GLU A 80 6.49 -17.40 2.78
CA GLU A 80 7.07 -16.20 3.41
C GLU A 80 6.37 -15.80 4.72
N ILE A 81 5.07 -16.06 4.82
CA ILE A 81 4.29 -15.75 6.03
C ILE A 81 4.06 -16.97 6.92
N ILE A 82 4.78 -18.08 6.69
CA ILE A 82 4.67 -19.39 7.36
C ILE A 82 3.35 -20.13 7.10
N ASP A 83 2.31 -19.39 6.76
CA ASP A 83 0.97 -19.85 6.44
C ASP A 83 0.57 -19.33 5.04
N LYS A 84 -0.62 -19.71 4.57
CA LYS A 84 -1.11 -19.27 3.26
C LYS A 84 -1.73 -17.87 3.35
N PRO A 85 -1.47 -17.01 2.35
CA PRO A 85 -2.18 -15.76 2.17
C PRO A 85 -3.70 -15.93 2.17
N LYS A 86 -4.41 -15.05 2.88
CA LYS A 86 -5.86 -15.00 2.80
C LYS A 86 -6.34 -14.41 1.48
N HIS A 87 -7.23 -15.13 0.82
CA HIS A 87 -7.95 -14.59 -0.33
C HIS A 87 -9.05 -13.62 0.10
N CYS A 88 -9.07 -12.44 -0.51
CA CYS A 88 -10.15 -11.47 -0.41
C CYS A 88 -11.48 -12.11 -0.87
N ARG A 89 -12.55 -11.92 -0.07
CA ARG A 89 -13.88 -12.46 -0.36
C ARG A 89 -14.84 -11.40 -0.91
N ASN A 90 -14.35 -10.18 -1.10
CA ASN A 90 -15.14 -9.05 -1.55
C ASN A 90 -15.39 -9.08 -3.05
N LYS A 91 -16.51 -8.49 -3.46
CA LYS A 91 -16.92 -8.32 -4.86
C LYS A 91 -17.13 -6.85 -5.17
N CYS A 92 -16.15 -6.03 -4.78
CA CYS A 92 -16.25 -4.58 -4.83
C CYS A 92 -16.63 -4.11 -6.24
N ILE A 93 -17.54 -3.15 -6.34
CA ILE A 93 -18.00 -2.60 -7.63
C ILE A 93 -16.85 -1.99 -8.45
N PHE A 94 -15.78 -1.58 -7.76
CA PHE A 94 -14.58 -0.95 -8.29
C PHE A 94 -13.33 -1.86 -8.29
N CYS A 95 -13.47 -3.18 -8.06
CA CYS A 95 -12.32 -4.08 -7.95
C CYS A 95 -11.47 -4.06 -9.24
N PHE A 96 -10.20 -3.65 -9.12
CA PHE A 96 -9.27 -3.61 -10.26
C PHE A 96 -8.89 -5.01 -10.77
N ILE A 97 -8.81 -5.99 -9.87
CA ILE A 97 -8.45 -7.37 -10.24
C ILE A 97 -9.56 -8.06 -11.06
N ASP A 98 -10.83 -7.77 -10.78
CA ASP A 98 -11.96 -8.34 -11.54
C ASP A 98 -12.07 -7.84 -12.98
N GLN A 99 -11.37 -6.75 -13.29
CA GLN A 99 -11.38 -6.11 -14.60
C GLN A 99 -10.02 -6.25 -15.32
N LEU A 100 -9.21 -7.22 -14.93
CA LEU A 100 -7.96 -7.51 -15.64
C LEU A 100 -8.24 -8.19 -16.99
N PRO A 101 -7.49 -7.82 -18.05
CA PRO A 101 -7.56 -8.53 -19.33
C PRO A 101 -7.24 -10.02 -19.19
N LYS A 102 -7.71 -10.82 -20.17
CA LYS A 102 -7.31 -12.23 -20.28
C LYS A 102 -5.82 -12.34 -20.57
N GLY A 103 -5.20 -13.43 -20.10
CA GLY A 103 -3.78 -13.72 -20.36
C GLY A 103 -2.80 -13.08 -19.37
N VAL A 104 -3.28 -12.41 -18.32
CA VAL A 104 -2.44 -11.95 -17.21
C VAL A 104 -1.82 -13.12 -16.45
N ARG A 105 -0.65 -12.89 -15.85
CA ARG A 105 0.00 -13.85 -14.95
C ARG A 105 -0.94 -14.21 -13.80
N LYS A 106 -1.00 -15.49 -13.43
CA LYS A 106 -1.88 -15.98 -12.35
C LYS A 106 -1.65 -15.25 -11.01
N SER A 107 -0.42 -14.81 -10.74
CA SER A 107 -0.09 -14.03 -9.54
C SER A 107 -0.82 -12.69 -9.47
N LEU A 108 -1.16 -12.06 -10.61
CA LEU A 108 -1.92 -10.80 -10.65
C LEU A 108 -3.42 -10.99 -10.37
N LEU A 109 -3.91 -12.23 -10.43
CA LEU A 109 -5.31 -12.56 -10.11
C LEU A 109 -5.54 -12.78 -8.61
N PHE A 110 -4.47 -12.81 -7.82
CA PHE A 110 -4.56 -12.96 -6.38
C PHE A 110 -5.06 -11.66 -5.75
N LYS A 111 -6.24 -11.73 -5.12
CA LYS A 111 -6.78 -10.63 -4.33
C LYS A 111 -6.39 -10.83 -2.87
N ASP A 112 -5.53 -9.95 -2.38
CA ASP A 112 -5.16 -9.90 -0.97
C ASP A 112 -6.20 -9.15 -0.14
N ASP A 113 -6.39 -9.59 1.11
CA ASP A 113 -7.10 -8.89 2.19
C ASP A 113 -6.58 -9.38 3.55
N ASP A 114 -5.28 -9.63 3.65
CA ASP A 114 -4.60 -10.20 4.82
C ASP A 114 -3.94 -9.12 5.67
N TYR A 115 -4.32 -9.04 6.95
CA TYR A 115 -3.78 -8.03 7.86
C TYR A 115 -2.27 -8.17 8.08
N ARG A 116 -1.71 -9.37 7.89
CA ARG A 116 -0.28 -9.61 8.01
C ARG A 116 0.48 -8.83 6.94
N PHE A 117 0.00 -8.83 5.69
CA PHE A 117 0.61 -8.02 4.63
C PHE A 117 0.35 -6.53 4.80
N SER A 118 -0.77 -6.15 5.43
CA SER A 118 -0.97 -4.74 5.78
C SER A 118 0.14 -4.21 6.68
N PHE A 119 0.50 -4.95 7.72
CA PHE A 119 1.60 -4.57 8.60
C PHE A 119 2.99 -4.74 7.94
N LEU A 120 3.23 -5.87 7.26
CA LEU A 120 4.57 -6.22 6.76
C LEU A 120 4.96 -5.49 5.47
N GLN A 121 3.99 -5.18 4.61
CA GLN A 121 4.24 -4.68 3.25
C GLN A 121 3.45 -3.42 2.91
N GLY A 122 2.57 -2.96 3.81
CA GLY A 122 1.74 -1.78 3.56
C GLY A 122 0.50 -2.05 2.71
N ASN A 123 0.11 -3.31 2.52
CA ASN A 123 -1.06 -3.64 1.70
C ASN A 123 -2.36 -3.14 2.34
N PHE A 124 -3.26 -2.61 1.51
CA PHE A 124 -4.52 -2.08 1.99
C PHE A 124 -5.58 -3.18 2.16
N ILE A 125 -6.07 -3.36 3.38
CA ILE A 125 -7.11 -4.34 3.73
C ILE A 125 -8.46 -3.67 3.93
N THR A 126 -9.55 -4.34 3.60
CA THR A 126 -10.91 -3.83 3.85
C THR A 126 -11.40 -4.19 5.26
N MET A 127 -10.67 -5.02 6.00
CA MET A 127 -11.04 -5.57 7.31
C MET A 127 -12.35 -6.38 7.32
N THR A 128 -12.85 -6.79 6.15
CA THR A 128 -14.05 -7.64 6.04
C THR A 128 -13.77 -9.11 6.30
N ASN A 129 -12.51 -9.52 6.09
CA ASN A 129 -12.03 -10.89 6.25
C ASN A 129 -11.37 -11.13 7.62
N MET A 130 -11.36 -10.13 8.51
CA MET A 130 -10.78 -10.22 9.83
C MET A 130 -11.80 -10.71 10.86
N SER A 131 -11.46 -11.74 11.63
CA SER A 131 -12.23 -12.16 12.79
C SER A 131 -11.93 -11.30 14.03
N GLU A 132 -12.74 -11.44 15.08
CA GLU A 132 -12.49 -10.73 16.35
C GLU A 132 -11.20 -11.21 17.02
N GLU A 133 -10.85 -12.50 16.88
CA GLU A 133 -9.58 -13.06 17.36
C GLU A 133 -8.38 -12.42 16.66
N GLU A 134 -8.50 -12.15 15.36
CA GLU A 134 -7.44 -11.51 14.58
C GLU A 134 -7.27 -10.05 14.94
N ILE A 135 -8.38 -9.32 15.14
CA ILE A 135 -8.32 -7.96 15.69
C ILE A 135 -7.67 -7.98 17.08
N ALA A 136 -7.96 -8.99 17.92
CA ALA A 136 -7.31 -9.15 19.21
C ALA A 136 -5.81 -9.45 19.06
N ARG A 137 -5.40 -10.26 18.07
CA ARG A 137 -3.97 -10.50 17.75
C ARG A 137 -3.27 -9.23 17.33
N VAL A 138 -3.85 -8.42 16.44
CA VAL A 138 -3.33 -7.10 16.04
C VAL A 138 -3.06 -6.24 17.27
N ILE A 139 -4.02 -6.19 18.19
CA ILE A 139 -3.91 -5.41 19.43
C ILE A 139 -2.85 -5.97 20.37
N LYS A 140 -2.82 -7.30 20.55
CA LYS A 140 -1.87 -8.00 21.43
C LYS A 140 -0.43 -7.74 21.00
N TYR A 141 -0.14 -7.89 19.71
CA TYR A 141 1.20 -7.71 19.14
C TYR A 141 1.52 -6.28 18.70
N LYS A 142 0.60 -5.33 18.93
CA LYS A 142 0.77 -3.92 18.54
C LYS A 142 1.16 -3.74 17.06
N LEU A 143 0.53 -4.50 16.17
CA LEU A 143 0.82 -4.45 14.74
C LEU A 143 0.39 -3.10 14.16
N SER A 144 1.35 -2.20 14.01
CA SER A 144 1.13 -0.80 13.64
C SER A 144 2.28 -0.30 12.76
N PRO A 145 2.00 0.49 11.71
CA PRO A 145 0.68 0.92 11.26
C PRO A 145 -0.08 -0.17 10.48
N LEU A 146 -1.39 0.02 10.34
CA LEU A 146 -2.24 -0.74 9.39
C LEU A 146 -2.75 0.17 8.27
N TYR A 147 -2.88 -0.39 7.07
CA TYR A 147 -3.35 0.29 5.87
C TYR A 147 -4.74 -0.23 5.51
N VAL A 148 -5.74 0.64 5.57
CA VAL A 148 -7.16 0.23 5.53
C VAL A 148 -7.90 0.87 4.37
N SER A 149 -8.50 0.03 3.53
CA SER A 149 -9.42 0.38 2.45
C SER A 149 -10.81 0.69 3.02
N ILE A 150 -11.05 1.96 3.35
CA ILE A 150 -12.24 2.41 4.08
C ILE A 150 -13.40 2.69 3.11
N HIS A 151 -13.14 3.46 2.06
CA HIS A 151 -14.09 3.90 1.01
C HIS A 151 -15.27 4.78 1.46
N ALA A 152 -15.95 4.43 2.55
CA ALA A 152 -17.02 5.23 3.15
C ALA A 152 -17.17 4.86 4.63
N THR A 153 -17.57 5.81 5.48
CA THR A 153 -17.95 5.51 6.88
C THR A 153 -19.46 5.27 7.06
N ASP A 154 -20.25 5.52 6.02
CA ASP A 154 -21.65 5.13 5.98
C ASP A 154 -21.75 3.63 5.66
N ASP A 155 -22.40 2.87 6.54
CA ASP A 155 -22.45 1.40 6.45
C ASP A 155 -23.19 0.92 5.19
N ASP A 156 -24.29 1.56 4.82
CA ASP A 156 -25.09 1.13 3.68
C ASP A 156 -24.36 1.43 2.36
N VAL A 157 -23.72 2.61 2.26
CA VAL A 157 -22.84 2.92 1.13
C VAL A 157 -21.66 1.96 1.07
N ARG A 158 -20.99 1.70 2.20
CA ARG A 158 -19.81 0.83 2.24
C ARG A 158 -20.15 -0.62 1.86
N VAL A 159 -21.24 -1.16 2.37
CA VAL A 159 -21.73 -2.50 2.01
C VAL A 159 -22.06 -2.59 0.53
N LYS A 160 -22.74 -1.58 -0.03
CA LYS A 160 -23.03 -1.52 -1.47
C LYS A 160 -21.75 -1.50 -2.31
N MET A 161 -20.78 -0.70 -1.90
CA MET A 161 -19.50 -0.55 -2.61
C MET A 161 -18.64 -1.82 -2.58
N ILE A 162 -18.50 -2.44 -1.42
CA ILE A 162 -17.65 -3.64 -1.23
C ILE A 162 -18.39 -4.91 -1.66
N ASN A 163 -19.72 -4.86 -1.70
CA ASN A 163 -20.60 -5.99 -1.97
C ASN A 163 -20.35 -7.16 -1.01
N ASN A 164 -20.26 -6.83 0.28
CA ASN A 164 -20.06 -7.77 1.38
C ASN A 164 -20.81 -7.27 2.63
N PRO A 165 -21.70 -8.08 3.25
CA PRO A 165 -22.41 -7.67 4.47
C PRO A 165 -21.47 -7.42 5.66
N ASN A 166 -20.31 -8.08 5.72
CA ASN A 166 -19.29 -7.88 6.76
C ASN A 166 -18.55 -6.53 6.64
N ALA A 167 -18.92 -5.71 5.64
CA ALA A 167 -18.40 -4.37 5.48
C ALA A 167 -18.98 -3.35 6.47
N LYS A 168 -20.06 -3.68 7.19
CA LYS A 168 -20.63 -2.82 8.24
C LYS A 168 -19.68 -2.66 9.43
N GLY A 169 -19.85 -1.59 10.20
CA GLY A 169 -19.18 -1.38 11.48
C GLY A 169 -17.69 -1.03 11.35
N ILE A 170 -17.26 -0.49 10.20
CA ILE A 170 -15.84 -0.10 10.02
C ILE A 170 -15.40 0.92 11.07
N MET A 171 -16.28 1.87 11.43
CA MET A 171 -15.96 2.89 12.44
C MET A 171 -15.71 2.29 13.81
N ASP A 172 -16.43 1.24 14.20
CA ASP A 172 -16.24 0.60 15.50
C ASP A 172 -14.94 -0.21 15.53
N LYS A 173 -14.60 -0.89 14.43
CA LYS A 173 -13.31 -1.55 14.25
C LYS A 173 -12.15 -0.55 14.33
N LEU A 174 -12.23 0.58 13.62
CA LEU A 174 -11.21 1.63 13.65
C LEU A 174 -11.06 2.23 15.05
N LYS A 175 -12.17 2.55 15.74
CA LYS A 175 -12.13 3.03 17.13
C LYS A 175 -11.45 2.03 18.05
N LYS A 176 -11.76 0.73 17.92
CA LYS A 176 -11.16 -0.34 18.73
C LYS A 176 -9.65 -0.41 18.51
N LEU A 177 -9.18 -0.34 17.27
CA LEU A 177 -7.76 -0.31 16.92
C LEU A 177 -7.06 0.94 17.48
N CYS A 178 -7.60 2.13 17.18
CA CYS A 178 -7.03 3.42 17.60
C CYS A 178 -6.94 3.53 19.13
N LYS A 179 -7.99 3.10 19.86
CA LYS A 179 -8.00 3.09 21.33
C LYS A 179 -6.88 2.22 21.93
N ASN A 180 -6.43 1.21 21.19
CA ASN A 180 -5.36 0.32 21.60
C ASN A 180 -3.98 0.74 21.04
N GLY A 181 -3.85 1.95 20.50
CA GLY A 181 -2.58 2.51 20.03
C GLY A 181 -2.14 1.98 18.66
N ILE A 182 -3.04 1.39 17.89
CA ILE A 182 -2.75 0.99 16.50
C ILE A 182 -2.98 2.20 15.59
N GLU A 183 -1.95 2.59 14.86
CA GLU A 183 -2.02 3.67 13.88
C GLU A 183 -2.62 3.15 12.56
N VAL A 184 -3.47 3.96 11.92
CA VAL A 184 -4.15 3.59 10.67
C VAL A 184 -3.92 4.62 9.57
N HIS A 185 -3.49 4.16 8.40
CA HIS A 185 -3.50 4.90 7.15
C HIS A 185 -4.71 4.43 6.31
N GLY A 186 -5.64 5.32 6.01
CA GLY A 186 -6.86 5.00 5.27
C GLY A 186 -6.77 5.30 3.78
N GLN A 187 -7.50 4.55 2.97
CA GLN A 187 -7.71 4.83 1.54
C GLN A 187 -9.21 4.92 1.22
N ILE A 188 -9.54 5.85 0.34
CA ILE A 188 -10.86 6.03 -0.26
C ILE A 188 -10.69 6.00 -1.77
N VAL A 189 -11.06 4.87 -2.38
CA VAL A 189 -11.40 4.86 -3.81
C VAL A 189 -12.74 5.56 -3.99
N LEU A 190 -12.70 6.71 -4.65
CA LEU A 190 -13.87 7.55 -4.90
C LEU A 190 -14.55 7.13 -6.19
N CYS A 191 -15.85 6.88 -6.12
CA CYS A 191 -16.70 6.55 -7.25
C CYS A 191 -17.76 7.65 -7.42
N PRO A 192 -17.89 8.24 -8.63
CA PRO A 192 -18.88 9.27 -8.88
C PRO A 192 -20.28 8.80 -8.49
N GLU A 193 -21.07 9.67 -7.85
CA GLU A 193 -22.47 9.46 -7.47
C GLU A 193 -22.71 8.35 -6.42
N ILE A 194 -21.65 7.81 -5.82
CA ILE A 194 -21.75 6.71 -4.84
C ILE A 194 -21.21 7.14 -3.48
N ASN A 195 -19.94 7.51 -3.40
CA ASN A 195 -19.28 7.93 -2.15
C ASN A 195 -18.57 9.29 -2.25
N ASP A 196 -18.92 10.08 -3.26
CA ASP A 196 -18.45 11.45 -3.44
C ASP A 196 -19.37 12.48 -2.76
N GLY A 197 -19.05 13.77 -2.92
CA GLY A 197 -19.84 14.88 -2.39
C GLY A 197 -20.08 14.76 -0.88
N LYS A 198 -21.35 14.75 -0.46
CA LYS A 198 -21.74 14.71 0.95
C LYS A 198 -21.27 13.45 1.69
N ILE A 199 -21.18 12.32 0.98
CA ILE A 199 -20.69 11.07 1.59
C ILE A 199 -19.18 11.17 1.85
N LEU A 200 -18.43 11.81 0.95
CA LEU A 200 -17.03 12.11 1.17
C LEU A 200 -16.84 13.06 2.36
N ASP A 201 -17.65 14.12 2.47
CA ASP A 201 -17.61 15.04 3.62
C ASP A 201 -17.84 14.31 4.94
N LYS A 202 -18.88 13.46 5.00
CA LYS A 202 -19.17 12.63 6.17
C LYS A 202 -17.98 11.72 6.50
N THR A 203 -17.43 11.05 5.49
CA THR A 203 -16.30 10.12 5.64
C THR A 203 -15.05 10.83 6.18
N ILE A 204 -14.68 11.99 5.63
CA ILE A 204 -13.54 12.78 6.11
C ILE A 204 -13.77 13.25 7.55
N LYS A 205 -14.98 13.74 7.86
CA LYS A 205 -15.35 14.19 9.22
C LYS A 205 -15.26 13.06 10.25
N ASP A 206 -15.82 11.91 9.93
CA ASP A 206 -15.85 10.75 10.82
C ASP A 206 -14.44 10.24 11.08
N LEU A 207 -13.60 10.13 10.04
CA LEU A 207 -12.23 9.63 10.17
C LEU A 207 -11.31 10.63 10.88
N SER A 208 -11.45 11.94 10.61
CA SER A 208 -10.66 12.97 11.32
C SER A 208 -10.97 13.02 12.82
N SER A 209 -12.16 12.60 13.25
CA SER A 209 -12.48 12.46 14.68
C SER A 209 -11.67 11.38 15.41
N LEU A 210 -11.03 10.47 14.66
CA LEU A 210 -10.16 9.42 15.20
C LEU A 210 -8.67 9.80 15.17
N TYR A 211 -8.32 11.03 14.80
CA TYR A 211 -6.95 11.52 14.88
C TYR A 211 -6.49 11.63 16.35
N PRO A 212 -5.25 11.24 16.70
CA PRO A 212 -4.15 10.82 15.83
C PRO A 212 -4.10 9.31 15.54
N GLY A 213 -5.08 8.51 15.98
CA GLY A 213 -5.12 7.07 15.73
C GLY A 213 -5.25 6.74 14.23
N VAL A 214 -6.19 7.39 13.54
CA VAL A 214 -6.13 7.48 12.07
C VAL A 214 -5.15 8.61 11.73
N LYS A 215 -4.09 8.30 10.99
CA LYS A 215 -2.99 9.23 10.71
C LYS A 215 -3.18 10.02 9.42
N SER A 216 -3.56 9.35 8.35
CA SER A 216 -3.76 10.00 7.05
C SER A 216 -4.75 9.24 6.18
N ILE A 217 -5.43 9.95 5.30
CA ILE A 217 -6.38 9.40 4.32
C ILE A 217 -5.92 9.74 2.91
N ALA A 218 -5.78 8.73 2.06
CA ALA A 218 -5.64 8.89 0.61
C ALA A 218 -7.01 8.88 -0.05
N VAL A 219 -7.27 9.81 -0.97
CA VAL A 219 -8.46 9.82 -1.83
C VAL A 219 -8.01 9.68 -3.28
N VAL A 220 -8.42 8.59 -3.93
CA VAL A 220 -7.99 8.23 -5.28
C VAL A 220 -9.23 8.03 -6.17
N PRO A 221 -9.20 8.41 -7.46
CA PRO A 221 -10.33 8.16 -8.34
C PRO A 221 -10.42 6.67 -8.67
N VAL A 222 -11.62 6.20 -9.03
CA VAL A 222 -11.79 4.83 -9.51
C VAL A 222 -11.08 4.61 -10.85
N GLY A 223 -10.20 3.62 -10.90
CA GLY A 223 -9.57 3.14 -12.13
C GLY A 223 -10.44 2.11 -12.85
N LEU A 224 -10.77 2.37 -14.11
CA LEU A 224 -11.61 1.51 -14.94
C LEU A 224 -10.85 1.07 -16.20
N THR A 225 -10.74 -0.24 -16.41
CA THR A 225 -10.23 -0.85 -17.64
C THR A 225 -11.38 -0.98 -18.65
N ASP A 226 -11.05 -1.31 -19.90
CA ASP A 226 -12.07 -1.61 -20.92
C ASP A 226 -12.65 -3.05 -20.73
N HIS A 227 -12.09 -3.85 -19.82
CA HIS A 227 -12.44 -5.26 -19.57
C HIS A 227 -13.42 -5.42 -18.41
N ARG A 228 -14.58 -4.76 -18.51
CA ARG A 228 -15.59 -4.71 -17.43
C ARG A 228 -16.91 -5.38 -17.77
N GLU A 229 -16.90 -6.33 -18.71
CA GLU A 229 -18.11 -7.08 -19.07
C GLU A 229 -18.74 -7.74 -17.84
N ARG A 230 -20.05 -7.52 -17.63
CA ARG A 230 -20.85 -8.07 -16.51
C ARG A 230 -20.48 -7.54 -15.11
N LEU A 231 -19.59 -6.55 -15.00
CA LEU A 231 -19.33 -5.85 -13.74
C LEU A 231 -20.35 -4.71 -13.51
N TYR A 232 -20.38 -4.19 -12.30
CA TYR A 232 -21.20 -3.02 -11.97
C TYR A 232 -20.83 -1.85 -12.89
N LYS A 233 -21.86 -1.20 -13.46
CA LYS A 233 -21.70 -0.06 -14.37
C LYS A 233 -21.17 1.14 -13.59
N LEU A 234 -19.90 1.45 -13.80
CA LEU A 234 -19.21 2.62 -13.26
C LEU A 234 -18.76 3.53 -14.40
N ARG A 235 -18.60 4.81 -14.09
CA ARG A 235 -17.95 5.81 -14.95
C ARG A 235 -16.78 6.43 -14.20
N THR A 236 -15.86 7.03 -14.96
CA THR A 236 -14.81 7.89 -14.41
C THR A 236 -15.35 9.29 -14.11
N PHE A 237 -14.56 10.06 -13.37
CA PHE A 237 -14.85 11.49 -13.16
C PHE A 237 -14.61 12.28 -14.45
N THR A 238 -15.46 13.25 -14.70
CA THR A 238 -15.19 14.31 -15.69
C THR A 238 -14.18 15.32 -15.13
N LYS A 239 -13.60 16.15 -16.00
CA LYS A 239 -12.68 17.22 -15.59
C LYS A 239 -13.29 18.17 -14.56
N GLU A 240 -14.55 18.56 -14.74
CA GLU A 240 -15.24 19.49 -13.83
C GLU A 240 -15.53 18.83 -12.47
N GLU A 241 -15.95 17.56 -12.46
CA GLU A 241 -16.15 16.84 -11.21
C GLU A 241 -14.84 16.61 -10.46
N ALA A 242 -13.75 16.27 -11.16
CA ALA A 242 -12.42 16.16 -10.55
C ALA A 242 -11.98 17.49 -9.92
N LYS A 243 -12.26 18.61 -10.58
CA LYS A 243 -11.99 19.96 -10.05
C LYS A 243 -12.81 20.23 -8.78
N ASN A 244 -14.09 19.87 -8.78
CA ASN A 244 -14.95 20.00 -7.59
C ASN A 244 -14.42 19.16 -6.41
N VAL A 245 -13.93 17.94 -6.68
CA VAL A 245 -13.30 17.09 -5.64
C VAL A 245 -12.02 17.75 -5.10
N VAL A 246 -11.18 18.31 -5.97
CA VAL A 246 -9.97 19.04 -5.56
C VAL A 246 -10.33 20.22 -4.66
N GLU A 247 -11.34 21.02 -5.03
CA GLU A 247 -11.79 22.15 -4.23
C GLU A 247 -12.39 21.73 -2.89
N GLN A 248 -13.24 20.69 -2.90
CA GLN A 248 -13.85 20.11 -1.70
C GLN A 248 -12.77 19.64 -0.70
N VAL A 249 -11.82 18.83 -1.15
CA VAL A 249 -10.77 18.29 -0.28
C VAL A 249 -9.80 19.39 0.17
N SER A 250 -9.50 20.37 -0.70
CA SER A 250 -8.70 21.54 -0.32
C SER A 250 -9.33 22.36 0.81
N SER A 251 -10.67 22.47 0.82
CA SER A 251 -11.41 23.11 1.92
C SER A 251 -11.25 22.33 3.22
N TRP A 252 -11.39 21.00 3.17
CA TRP A 252 -11.16 20.12 4.32
C TRP A 252 -9.75 20.20 4.86
N GLN A 253 -8.74 20.16 4.00
CA GLN A 253 -7.34 20.27 4.43
C GLN A 253 -7.06 21.59 5.13
N LYS A 254 -7.57 22.72 4.62
CA LYS A 254 -7.44 24.03 5.30
C LYS A 254 -8.05 24.02 6.70
N LYS A 255 -9.22 23.36 6.85
CA LYS A 255 -9.89 23.21 8.14
C LYS A 255 -9.07 22.32 9.08
N LEU A 256 -8.73 21.11 8.64
CA LEU A 256 -8.02 20.12 9.45
C LEU A 256 -6.60 20.57 9.79
N LYS A 257 -5.93 21.33 8.93
CA LYS A 257 -4.61 21.91 9.24
C LYS A 257 -4.67 22.86 10.43
N LYS A 258 -5.77 23.60 10.60
CA LYS A 258 -6.00 24.47 11.76
C LYS A 258 -6.38 23.68 13.02
N GLU A 259 -7.18 22.63 12.87
CA GLU A 259 -7.71 21.84 14.00
C GLU A 259 -6.71 20.80 14.53
N LEU A 260 -5.97 20.15 13.63
CA LEU A 260 -5.12 18.98 13.92
C LEU A 260 -3.63 19.25 13.68
N GLY A 261 -3.26 20.37 13.07
CA GLY A 261 -1.88 20.62 12.63
C GLY A 261 -1.45 19.83 11.38
N SER A 262 -2.33 18.99 10.82
CA SER A 262 -2.11 18.18 9.63
C SER A 262 -3.23 18.39 8.61
N SER A 263 -2.90 18.32 7.32
CA SER A 263 -3.88 18.30 6.23
C SER A 263 -4.76 17.05 6.27
N PHE A 264 -4.25 15.96 6.88
CA PHE A 264 -4.91 14.67 7.17
C PHE A 264 -5.41 13.87 5.97
N VAL A 265 -6.11 14.51 5.03
CA VAL A 265 -6.62 13.93 3.79
C VAL A 265 -5.82 14.45 2.61
N PHE A 266 -5.43 13.56 1.69
CA PHE A 266 -4.60 13.87 0.54
C PHE A 266 -5.16 13.21 -0.72
N LEU A 267 -5.23 13.97 -1.81
CA LEU A 267 -5.65 13.45 -3.11
C LEU A 267 -4.46 12.81 -3.83
N SER A 268 -4.73 11.74 -4.60
CA SER A 268 -3.74 11.27 -5.58
C SER A 268 -3.47 12.32 -6.64
N ASP A 269 -2.27 12.24 -7.23
CA ASP A 269 -1.85 13.14 -8.30
C ASP A 269 -2.79 13.08 -9.52
N GLU A 270 -3.45 11.93 -9.71
CA GLU A 270 -4.43 11.70 -10.77
C GLU A 270 -5.60 12.69 -10.71
N PHE A 271 -6.13 13.05 -9.54
CA PHE A 271 -7.19 14.06 -9.45
C PHE A 271 -6.73 15.43 -9.96
N TYR A 272 -5.51 15.84 -9.65
CA TYR A 272 -4.96 17.12 -10.12
C TYR A 272 -4.75 17.10 -11.64
N VAL A 273 -4.25 15.98 -12.17
CA VAL A 273 -4.09 15.78 -13.62
C VAL A 273 -5.44 15.79 -14.33
N MET A 274 -6.43 15.05 -13.83
CA MET A 274 -7.79 14.99 -14.40
C MET A 274 -8.49 16.35 -14.38
N ALA A 275 -8.35 17.10 -13.29
CA ALA A 275 -8.90 18.45 -13.15
C ALA A 275 -8.14 19.49 -14.00
N GLY A 276 -6.92 19.18 -14.47
CA GLY A 276 -6.05 20.10 -15.18
C GLY A 276 -5.59 21.26 -14.30
N VAL A 277 -5.37 20.99 -13.01
CA VAL A 277 -4.88 21.96 -12.02
C VAL A 277 -3.43 21.67 -11.67
N THR A 278 -2.70 22.68 -11.21
CA THR A 278 -1.31 22.51 -10.82
C THR A 278 -1.21 21.62 -9.58
N ILE A 279 -0.28 20.66 -9.63
CA ILE A 279 0.02 19.76 -8.52
C ILE A 279 0.61 20.57 -7.35
N PRO A 280 0.21 20.29 -6.10
CA PRO A 280 0.76 20.95 -4.93
C PRO A 280 2.29 20.81 -4.79
N SER A 281 2.89 21.72 -4.02
CA SER A 281 4.32 21.68 -3.73
C SER A 281 4.73 20.48 -2.86
N TYR A 282 6.01 20.12 -2.87
CA TYR A 282 6.58 19.05 -2.04
C TYR A 282 6.14 19.09 -0.56
N TYR A 283 6.17 20.26 0.07
CA TYR A 283 5.87 20.40 1.51
C TYR A 283 4.40 20.21 1.87
N TYR A 284 3.50 20.27 0.88
CA TYR A 284 2.07 20.08 1.10
C TYR A 284 1.72 18.66 1.57
N TYR A 285 2.53 17.67 1.21
CA TYR A 285 2.26 16.25 1.46
C TYR A 285 2.77 15.74 2.81
N GLU A 286 3.35 16.60 3.66
CA GLU A 286 3.65 16.30 5.07
C GLU A 286 4.46 15.01 5.29
N GLY A 287 5.48 14.77 4.45
CA GLY A 287 6.31 13.57 4.53
C GLY A 287 5.79 12.38 3.71
N PHE A 288 4.77 12.59 2.88
CA PHE A 288 4.23 11.62 1.91
C PHE A 288 3.75 10.31 2.56
N PRO A 289 2.85 10.35 3.57
CA PRO A 289 2.39 9.14 4.28
C PRO A 289 1.56 8.20 3.40
N GLN A 290 1.21 8.61 2.18
CA GLN A 290 0.32 7.90 1.26
C GLN A 290 0.93 7.73 -0.14
N ILE A 291 2.26 7.77 -0.27
CA ILE A 291 2.92 7.77 -1.58
C ILE A 291 2.57 6.55 -2.45
N GLU A 292 2.39 5.38 -1.82
CA GLU A 292 1.98 4.14 -2.49
C GLU A 292 0.59 4.22 -3.14
N ASN A 293 -0.25 5.17 -2.70
CA ASN A 293 -1.56 5.46 -3.31
C ASN A 293 -1.49 6.48 -4.46
N GLY A 294 -0.28 6.77 -4.95
CA GLY A 294 -0.08 7.79 -5.98
C GLY A 294 -0.30 9.22 -5.47
N VAL A 295 -0.15 9.43 -4.17
CA VAL A 295 -0.28 10.75 -3.53
C VAL A 295 1.09 11.43 -3.47
N GLY A 296 1.31 12.43 -4.32
CA GLY A 296 2.51 13.27 -4.29
C GLY A 296 3.72 12.69 -5.02
N LEU A 297 3.58 11.63 -5.82
CA LEU A 297 4.65 11.08 -6.64
C LEU A 297 5.28 12.13 -7.57
N MET A 298 4.44 12.92 -8.25
CA MET A 298 4.87 13.97 -9.17
C MET A 298 5.51 15.14 -8.43
N ALA A 299 5.01 15.49 -7.24
CA ALA A 299 5.60 16.53 -6.40
C ALA A 299 6.97 16.11 -5.84
N LEU A 300 7.10 14.87 -5.38
CA LEU A 300 8.37 14.28 -4.93
C LEU A 300 9.38 14.26 -6.09
N PHE A 301 8.98 13.73 -7.23
CA PHE A 301 9.82 13.67 -8.43
C PHE A 301 10.30 15.07 -8.83
N LYS A 302 9.40 16.04 -8.93
CA LYS A 302 9.73 17.42 -9.31
C LYS A 302 10.75 18.03 -8.37
N HIS A 303 10.58 17.85 -7.06
CA HIS A 303 11.51 18.37 -6.06
C HIS A 303 12.91 17.74 -6.20
N GLN A 304 12.99 16.41 -6.35
CA GLN A 304 14.25 15.70 -6.54
C GLN A 304 14.93 16.08 -7.86
N PHE A 305 14.14 16.24 -8.93
CA PHE A 305 14.60 16.70 -10.23
C PHE A 305 15.21 18.09 -10.15
N GLU A 306 14.49 19.06 -9.57
CA GLU A 306 14.98 20.44 -9.43
C GLU A 306 16.28 20.51 -8.61
N LYS A 307 16.38 19.72 -7.52
CA LYS A 307 17.61 19.61 -6.72
C LYS A 307 18.77 19.05 -7.54
N SER A 308 18.52 18.03 -8.34
CA SER A 308 19.52 17.41 -9.23
C SER A 308 19.95 18.36 -10.35
N LEU A 309 19.00 19.07 -10.96
CA LEU A 309 19.25 20.06 -12.00
C LEU A 309 20.11 21.22 -11.50
N LYS A 310 19.88 21.70 -10.27
CA LYS A 310 20.73 22.72 -9.63
C LYS A 310 22.17 22.24 -9.47
N ARG A 311 22.38 21.01 -9.01
CA ARG A 311 23.71 20.40 -8.87
C ARG A 311 24.41 20.25 -10.21
N LEU A 312 23.68 19.83 -11.25
CA LEU A 312 24.19 19.73 -12.62
C LEU A 312 24.69 21.10 -13.12
N LYS A 313 23.87 22.15 -12.97
CA LYS A 313 24.21 23.52 -13.39
C LYS A 313 25.40 24.12 -12.63
N ALA A 314 25.58 23.76 -11.36
CA ALA A 314 26.71 24.22 -10.54
C ALA A 314 28.04 23.59 -10.97
N ASN A 315 28.02 22.34 -11.45
CA ASN A 315 29.19 21.63 -11.95
C ASN A 315 29.53 22.05 -13.39
N LYS A 316 29.95 23.31 -13.57
CA LYS A 316 30.46 23.82 -14.85
C LYS A 316 31.71 23.06 -15.28
N GLY A 317 31.71 22.43 -16.45
CA GLY A 317 32.93 21.89 -17.08
C GLY A 317 32.93 20.40 -17.49
N LYS A 318 31.81 19.67 -17.40
CA LYS A 318 31.73 18.32 -17.98
C LYS A 318 31.14 18.33 -19.38
N ASN A 319 31.71 17.55 -20.30
CA ASN A 319 31.12 17.23 -21.59
C ASN A 319 29.73 16.63 -21.35
N ILE A 320 28.70 17.37 -21.74
CA ILE A 320 27.31 16.94 -21.59
C ILE A 320 27.08 15.82 -22.60
N ASN A 321 26.63 14.67 -22.11
CA ASN A 321 26.37 13.52 -22.96
C ASN A 321 25.21 13.85 -23.91
N THR A 322 25.49 13.88 -25.21
CA THR A 322 24.51 14.16 -26.27
C THR A 322 23.86 12.89 -26.83
N THR A 323 24.10 11.72 -26.22
CA THR A 323 23.35 10.49 -26.54
C THR A 323 21.85 10.79 -26.54
N PRO A 324 21.11 10.41 -27.59
CA PRO A 324 19.66 10.52 -27.60
C PRO A 324 19.02 9.64 -26.52
N TYR A 325 18.19 10.22 -25.67
CA TYR A 325 17.37 9.50 -24.69
C TYR A 325 15.89 9.61 -25.05
N LEU A 326 15.17 8.50 -24.87
CA LEU A 326 13.72 8.45 -25.00
C LEU A 326 13.10 8.12 -23.64
N ILE A 327 12.26 9.02 -23.15
CA ILE A 327 11.40 8.79 -21.98
C ILE A 327 10.05 8.32 -22.49
N VAL A 328 9.62 7.16 -22.03
CA VAL A 328 8.32 6.58 -22.34
C VAL A 328 7.44 6.66 -21.10
N THR A 329 6.21 7.14 -21.23
CA THR A 329 5.31 7.36 -20.09
C THR A 329 3.84 7.16 -20.47
N GLY A 330 2.97 7.04 -19.46
CA GLY A 330 1.52 7.03 -19.63
C GLY A 330 0.99 8.43 -19.94
N ILE A 331 -0.23 8.48 -20.51
CA ILE A 331 -0.90 9.72 -20.93
C ILE A 331 -1.00 10.74 -19.78
N ALA A 332 -1.31 10.29 -18.56
CA ALA A 332 -1.50 11.19 -17.42
C ALA A 332 -0.23 11.97 -17.05
N ALA A 333 0.93 11.30 -17.12
CA ALA A 333 2.21 11.90 -16.76
C ALA A 333 2.92 12.59 -17.94
N TYR A 334 2.41 12.46 -19.18
CA TYR A 334 3.07 12.96 -20.38
C TYR A 334 3.42 14.45 -20.30
N ASN A 335 2.45 15.32 -20.01
CA ASN A 335 2.67 16.77 -19.96
C ASN A 335 3.71 17.14 -18.90
N PHE A 336 3.67 16.48 -17.74
CA PHE A 336 4.64 16.68 -16.67
C PHE A 336 6.05 16.24 -17.07
N MET A 337 6.18 15.07 -17.70
CA MET A 337 7.48 14.58 -18.17
C MET A 337 8.04 15.45 -19.30
N GLU A 338 7.18 16.02 -20.16
CA GLU A 338 7.60 16.96 -21.21
C GLU A 338 8.12 18.28 -20.61
N GLU A 339 7.51 18.80 -19.54
CA GLU A 339 8.04 19.93 -18.78
C GLU A 339 9.44 19.63 -18.20
N VAL A 340 9.60 18.46 -17.59
CA VAL A 340 10.89 17.98 -17.07
C VAL A 340 11.94 17.87 -18.19
N ALA A 341 11.58 17.24 -19.31
CA ALA A 341 12.46 17.07 -20.46
C ALA A 341 12.83 18.41 -21.11
N LYS A 342 11.92 19.40 -21.09
CA LYS A 342 12.21 20.76 -21.56
C LYS A 342 13.27 21.44 -20.72
N GLU A 343 13.25 21.27 -19.40
CA GLU A 343 14.31 21.79 -18.52
C GLU A 343 15.65 21.07 -18.72
N LEU A 344 15.66 19.77 -18.99
CA LEU A 344 16.88 19.02 -19.34
C LEU A 344 17.46 19.44 -20.70
N ARG A 345 16.61 19.66 -21.71
CA ARG A 345 17.05 20.14 -23.03
C ARG A 345 17.76 21.48 -22.96
N LYS A 346 17.34 22.39 -22.05
CA LYS A 346 18.04 23.66 -21.79
C LYS A 346 19.47 23.48 -21.29
N THR A 347 19.80 22.32 -20.72
CA THR A 347 21.17 21.99 -20.31
C THR A 347 21.93 21.22 -21.39
N GLY A 348 21.42 21.08 -22.61
CA GLY A 348 22.12 20.42 -23.72
C GLY A 348 21.90 18.90 -23.83
N PHE A 349 21.04 18.30 -22.99
CA PHE A 349 20.66 16.89 -23.17
C PHE A 349 19.73 16.73 -24.36
N ASN A 350 19.90 15.64 -25.12
CA ASN A 350 18.99 15.25 -26.18
C ASN A 350 17.96 14.25 -25.64
N VAL A 351 16.80 14.75 -25.19
CA VAL A 351 15.73 13.95 -24.58
C VAL A 351 14.42 14.17 -25.31
N LYS A 352 13.76 13.07 -25.67
CA LYS A 352 12.40 13.05 -26.22
C LYS A 352 11.45 12.37 -25.23
N VAL A 353 10.20 12.82 -25.18
CA VAL A 353 9.14 12.17 -24.39
C VAL A 353 8.07 11.65 -25.33
N GLU A 354 7.69 10.39 -25.17
CA GLU A 354 6.59 9.75 -25.89
C GLU A 354 5.56 9.19 -24.92
N LYS A 355 4.28 9.35 -25.26
CA LYS A 355 3.18 8.76 -24.50
C LYS A 355 2.75 7.44 -25.10
N ILE A 356 2.46 6.46 -24.26
CA ILE A 356 1.86 5.19 -24.66
C ILE A 356 0.37 5.21 -24.38
N HIS A 357 -0.38 4.75 -25.38
CA HIS A 357 -1.79 4.45 -25.27
C HIS A 357 -1.96 3.01 -24.80
N ASN A 358 -2.71 2.82 -23.72
CA ASN A 358 -2.87 1.50 -23.13
C ASN A 358 -3.91 0.68 -23.87
N GLU A 359 -3.49 -0.10 -24.86
CA GLU A 359 -4.41 -0.99 -25.60
C GLU A 359 -4.69 -2.30 -24.84
N PHE A 360 -3.82 -2.68 -23.91
CA PHE A 360 -3.95 -3.94 -23.16
C PHE A 360 -5.02 -3.87 -22.08
N PHE A 361 -4.96 -2.85 -21.21
CA PHE A 361 -5.98 -2.60 -20.20
C PHE A 361 -7.13 -1.72 -20.71
N GLY A 362 -6.89 -0.92 -21.75
CA GLY A 362 -7.88 0.00 -22.30
C GLY A 362 -7.54 1.46 -22.08
N HIS A 363 -8.17 2.32 -22.88
CA HIS A 363 -7.77 3.71 -23.08
C HIS A 363 -7.97 4.61 -21.85
N ASN A 364 -8.80 4.17 -20.91
CA ASN A 364 -9.03 4.84 -19.65
C ASN A 364 -7.88 4.65 -18.64
N ILE A 365 -7.00 3.66 -18.85
CA ILE A 365 -5.81 3.47 -18.02
C ILE A 365 -4.67 4.33 -18.57
N THR A 366 -4.37 5.41 -17.86
CA THR A 366 -3.45 6.46 -18.32
C THR A 366 -2.19 6.62 -17.47
N VAL A 367 -2.06 5.83 -16.39
CA VAL A 367 -0.96 5.90 -15.42
C VAL A 367 0.35 5.37 -16.01
N ALA A 368 1.48 5.90 -15.55
CA ALA A 368 2.80 5.53 -16.07
C ALA A 368 3.27 4.12 -15.67
N GLY A 369 2.75 3.57 -14.56
CA GLY A 369 3.16 2.24 -14.04
C GLY A 369 2.51 1.05 -14.73
N LEU A 370 1.55 1.27 -15.64
CA LEU A 370 0.83 0.22 -16.38
C LEU A 370 0.98 0.39 -17.90
N VAL A 371 2.05 1.07 -18.31
CA VAL A 371 2.43 1.35 -19.70
C VAL A 371 3.00 0.12 -20.40
#